data_AF-A0A022PKS6-F1
#
_entry.id   AF-A0A022PKS6-F1
#
_cell.length_a   1.000
_cell.length_b   1.000
_cell.length_c   1.000
_cell.angle_alpha   90.00
_cell.angle_beta   90.00
_cell.angle_gamma   90.00
#
_symmetry.space_group_name_H-M   'P 1'
#
loop_
_entity.id
_entity.type
_entity.pdbx_description
1 polymer ?
#
loop_
_entity_poly.entity_id
_entity_poly.type
_entity_poly.pdbx_seq_one_letter_code
_entity_poly.pdbx_strand_id
1 'polypeptide(L)'
;MSESENEPKADSQLVYETDPYKVKDSEEGAAQKTYRLNGFDPKTTDGLLSYTPTRLAKTVFNTYEEKDDFGVFCYLTDWSIYDARFIDTASEDDFKKYGGRGANLMRLKGDKDKGKPFKRIIFSFAGIIGDTGEKRATIIAAAGKDGWQMGDAEQDILENHEGKPIPIDPWADVAAYLNCGFTQWAGNPVDLYQQDKAQGVLGGLRLLKEENPDLEISVSVGGWSMSGAFYKVCRDEKLRQRFVEGVKDLYTRFPMLTHIDLDWEYPGSAGESNQFDEDDYKYFAELIKDLKNANISNLQGISIAASADVEKIKAAHIPELIAAGVNEINLMTYDFFTLGDGKLSHHTNLYRNKDDQYSKYSVDDAVNYLISLGINKKFIYIGYSGYTRNARTAELESQDNEQLVGKYTDGTSTVGSFEYSVIEWTDIIYNYIDYENQIGRNGYTVFHDPIAKADYLYNKDLKVFMSLDTPRSVREKGRYVKEKGLGGLFIWTGDQDNGLLTNAAHEGLGRKAIKEVIKMDPFYFEGDLPSYDKPKEKQCEACKLN
;
A
#
# COMPACT_ATOMS: atom_id res chain seq x y z
N MET A 1 41.59 -32.91 3.03
CA MET A 1 40.21 -33.24 3.40
C MET A 1 40.01 -32.73 4.81
N SER A 2 39.51 -31.50 4.94
CA SER A 2 39.03 -30.95 6.21
C SER A 2 37.51 -30.93 6.09
N GLU A 3 36.86 -31.83 6.81
CA GLU A 3 35.43 -31.80 7.05
C GLU A 3 35.11 -30.48 7.77
N SER A 4 34.45 -29.56 7.08
CA SER A 4 33.83 -28.41 7.74
C SER A 4 32.57 -28.92 8.41
N GLU A 5 32.58 -28.93 9.75
CA GLU A 5 31.43 -29.15 10.60
C GLU A 5 30.26 -28.27 10.11
N ASN A 6 29.13 -28.91 9.82
CA ASN A 6 27.87 -28.23 9.51
C ASN A 6 27.43 -27.45 10.76
N GLU A 7 27.71 -26.15 10.80
CA GLU A 7 26.97 -25.25 11.69
C GLU A 7 25.47 -25.38 11.37
N PRO A 8 24.60 -25.56 12.37
CA PRO A 8 23.15 -25.53 12.15
C PRO A 8 22.77 -24.16 11.61
N LYS A 9 22.21 -24.13 10.39
CA LYS A 9 21.71 -22.90 9.76
C LYS A 9 20.63 -22.30 10.64
N ALA A 10 20.76 -21.03 10.98
CA ALA A 10 19.74 -20.32 11.73
C ALA A 10 18.47 -20.17 10.88
N ASP A 11 17.30 -20.37 11.49
CA ASP A 11 16.00 -20.07 10.87
C ASP A 11 15.93 -18.57 10.58
N SER A 12 15.51 -18.18 9.37
CA SER A 12 15.41 -16.77 8.95
C SER A 12 14.56 -15.98 9.93
N GLN A 13 14.94 -14.76 10.28
CA GLN A 13 14.10 -13.90 11.13
C GLN A 13 12.99 -13.20 10.34
N LEU A 14 13.07 -13.20 9.01
CA LEU A 14 12.19 -12.42 8.13
C LEU A 14 11.10 -13.24 7.47
N VAL A 15 11.39 -14.51 7.14
CA VAL A 15 10.47 -15.36 6.39
C VAL A 15 10.38 -16.77 6.98
N TYR A 16 9.27 -17.44 6.73
CA TYR A 16 9.15 -18.89 6.94
C TYR A 16 9.67 -19.63 5.71
N GLU A 17 10.30 -20.80 5.90
CA GLU A 17 10.76 -21.64 4.78
C GLU A 17 9.59 -22.14 3.91
N THR A 18 8.45 -22.43 4.53
CA THR A 18 7.22 -22.85 3.85
C THR A 18 6.04 -22.06 4.38
N ASP A 19 4.96 -21.92 3.61
CA ASP A 19 3.74 -21.25 4.09
C ASP A 19 3.26 -21.95 5.37
N PRO A 20 3.16 -21.22 6.50
CA PRO A 20 2.74 -21.81 7.77
C PRO A 20 1.31 -22.35 7.71
N TYR A 21 0.49 -21.88 6.76
CA TYR A 21 -0.78 -22.50 6.45
C TYR A 21 -0.58 -23.72 5.55
N LYS A 22 -0.78 -24.91 6.12
CA LYS A 22 -0.67 -26.18 5.42
C LYS A 22 -1.96 -26.54 4.70
N VAL A 23 -1.82 -27.13 3.52
CA VAL A 23 -2.94 -27.70 2.77
C VAL A 23 -3.46 -28.93 3.50
N LYS A 24 -4.79 -29.08 3.59
CA LYS A 24 -5.41 -30.26 4.20
C LYS A 24 -4.84 -31.55 3.60
N ASP A 25 -4.48 -32.49 4.46
CA ASP A 25 -3.89 -33.78 4.11
C ASP A 25 -2.55 -33.70 3.32
N SER A 26 -1.81 -32.59 3.45
CA SER A 26 -0.48 -32.39 2.84
C SER A 26 0.48 -31.68 3.78
N GLU A 27 1.77 -32.01 3.67
CA GLU A 27 2.86 -31.27 4.32
C GLU A 27 3.33 -30.05 3.51
N GLU A 28 2.84 -29.90 2.27
CA GLU A 28 3.15 -28.76 1.39
C GLU A 28 2.40 -27.50 1.84
N GLY A 29 3.12 -26.39 1.97
CA GLY A 29 2.54 -25.07 2.23
C GLY A 29 1.69 -24.59 1.05
N ALA A 30 0.62 -23.84 1.34
CA ALA A 30 -0.32 -23.40 0.31
C ALA A 30 0.31 -22.53 -0.79
N ALA A 31 1.24 -21.64 -0.43
CA ALA A 31 2.01 -20.86 -1.41
C ALA A 31 2.86 -21.74 -2.34
N GLN A 32 3.61 -22.69 -1.79
CA GLN A 32 4.46 -23.61 -2.57
C GLN A 32 3.61 -24.50 -3.50
N LYS A 33 2.44 -24.94 -3.03
CA LYS A 33 1.46 -25.65 -3.88
C LYS A 33 1.01 -24.77 -5.05
N THR A 34 0.68 -23.49 -4.82
CA THR A 34 0.33 -22.55 -5.89
C THR A 34 1.47 -22.38 -6.88
N TYR A 35 2.71 -22.19 -6.41
CA TYR A 35 3.88 -22.08 -7.30
C TYR A 35 4.02 -23.28 -8.22
N ARG A 36 3.96 -24.50 -7.65
CA ARG A 36 4.04 -25.75 -8.41
C ARG A 36 2.91 -25.90 -9.43
N LEU A 37 1.67 -25.59 -9.03
CA LEU A 37 0.50 -25.70 -9.92
C LEU A 37 0.52 -24.69 -11.07
N ASN A 38 1.11 -23.51 -10.84
CA ASN A 38 1.24 -22.45 -11.84
C ASN A 38 2.56 -22.53 -12.63
N GLY A 39 3.49 -23.41 -12.27
CA GLY A 39 4.83 -23.45 -12.85
C GLY A 39 5.63 -22.17 -12.57
N PHE A 40 5.37 -21.51 -11.44
CA PHE A 40 6.09 -20.33 -11.02
C PHE A 40 7.42 -20.74 -10.36
N ASP A 41 8.54 -20.33 -10.97
CA ASP A 41 9.87 -20.42 -10.37
C ASP A 41 10.55 -19.06 -10.52
N PRO A 42 10.84 -18.35 -9.40
CA PRO A 42 11.45 -17.02 -9.45
C PRO A 42 12.80 -16.96 -10.15
N LYS A 43 13.49 -18.09 -10.38
CA LYS A 43 14.75 -18.17 -11.15
C LYS A 43 14.55 -18.14 -12.64
N THR A 44 13.40 -18.58 -13.13
CA THR A 44 13.15 -18.81 -14.57
C THR A 44 11.93 -18.09 -15.11
N THR A 45 11.09 -17.53 -14.24
CA THR A 45 9.83 -16.89 -14.60
C THR A 45 10.00 -15.38 -14.73
N ASP A 46 9.60 -14.84 -15.89
CA ASP A 46 9.55 -13.40 -16.17
C ASP A 46 8.13 -12.87 -16.47
N GLY A 47 7.12 -13.75 -16.44
CA GLY A 47 5.76 -13.38 -16.85
C GLY A 47 4.63 -14.24 -16.30
N LEU A 48 4.74 -14.67 -15.04
CA LEU A 48 3.64 -15.30 -14.29
C LEU A 48 3.38 -14.55 -12.98
N LEU A 49 2.24 -14.88 -12.36
CA LEU A 49 1.87 -14.38 -11.04
C LEU A 49 2.20 -15.41 -9.96
N SER A 50 2.85 -14.96 -8.89
CA SER A 50 3.26 -15.83 -7.78
C SER A 50 2.11 -16.18 -6.83
N TYR A 51 1.15 -15.26 -6.65
CA TYR A 51 0.10 -15.32 -5.61
C TYR A 51 0.66 -15.57 -4.20
N THR A 52 1.84 -15.01 -3.92
CA THR A 52 2.55 -15.15 -2.65
C THR A 52 1.77 -14.49 -1.51
N PRO A 53 1.28 -15.24 -0.50
CA PRO A 53 0.56 -14.67 0.62
C PRO A 53 1.53 -13.98 1.59
N THR A 54 1.05 -12.97 2.29
CA THR A 54 1.78 -12.27 3.36
C THR A 54 2.16 -13.18 4.53
N ARG A 55 1.53 -14.35 4.65
CA ARG A 55 1.83 -15.38 5.66
C ARG A 55 3.26 -15.92 5.61
N LEU A 56 3.91 -15.84 4.45
CA LEU A 56 5.31 -16.25 4.31
C LEU A 56 6.28 -15.30 5.04
N ALA A 57 5.87 -14.06 5.29
CA ALA A 57 6.66 -13.11 6.07
C ALA A 57 6.40 -13.25 7.57
N LYS A 58 7.48 -13.26 8.36
CA LYS A 58 7.44 -13.10 9.81
C LYS A 58 7.18 -11.63 10.16
N THR A 59 6.31 -11.39 11.14
CA THR A 59 5.98 -10.04 11.62
C THR A 59 7.10 -9.49 12.49
N VAL A 60 7.71 -8.38 12.08
CA VAL A 60 8.92 -7.82 12.70
C VAL A 60 8.81 -6.32 12.98
N PHE A 61 7.60 -5.79 13.16
CA PHE A 61 7.40 -4.41 13.60
C PHE A 61 8.05 -4.17 14.96
N ASN A 62 9.04 -3.30 15.00
CA ASN A 62 9.50 -2.65 16.21
C ASN A 62 8.48 -1.58 16.63
N THR A 63 8.58 -1.10 17.86
CA THR A 63 7.85 0.09 18.31
C THR A 63 8.84 1.17 18.71
N TYR A 64 8.45 2.44 18.56
CA TYR A 64 9.36 3.58 18.67
C TYR A 64 8.79 4.69 19.55
N GLU A 65 9.67 5.53 20.09
CA GLU A 65 9.28 6.73 20.83
C GLU A 65 8.63 7.77 19.88
N GLU A 66 7.31 7.96 19.99
CA GLU A 66 6.56 8.96 19.20
C GLU A 66 6.36 10.28 19.97
N LYS A 67 7.44 10.83 20.55
CA LYS A 67 7.43 12.12 21.27
C LYS A 67 7.82 13.32 20.39
N ASP A 68 7.66 13.18 19.09
CA ASP A 68 7.98 14.19 18.08
C ASP A 68 6.70 14.69 17.38
N ASP A 69 6.87 15.54 16.37
CA ASP A 69 5.79 16.16 15.62
C ASP A 69 5.59 15.52 14.23
N PHE A 70 6.00 14.25 14.06
CA PHE A 70 5.87 13.50 12.82
C PHE A 70 4.77 12.43 12.90
N GLY A 71 4.08 12.20 11.78
CA GLY A 71 3.19 11.05 11.60
C GLY A 71 3.82 9.96 10.73
N VAL A 72 3.57 8.69 11.07
CA VAL A 72 3.74 7.56 10.15
C VAL A 72 2.38 6.92 9.98
N PHE A 73 1.82 6.99 8.78
CA PHE A 73 0.46 6.53 8.47
C PHE A 73 0.47 5.25 7.64
N CYS A 74 -0.64 4.52 7.68
CA CYS A 74 -0.81 3.24 7.02
C CYS A 74 -2.12 3.22 6.23
N TYR A 75 -2.04 3.20 4.90
CA TYR A 75 -3.18 2.76 4.09
C TYR A 75 -3.37 1.26 4.30
N LEU A 76 -4.58 0.86 4.71
CA LEU A 76 -4.94 -0.54 4.96
C LEU A 76 -6.10 -0.92 4.04
N THR A 77 -5.81 -1.80 3.09
CA THR A 77 -6.79 -2.20 2.07
C THR A 77 -7.72 -3.29 2.58
N ASP A 78 -9.03 -3.13 2.38
CA ASP A 78 -10.03 -4.09 2.87
C ASP A 78 -9.91 -5.47 2.20
N TRP A 79 -9.53 -5.50 0.92
CA TRP A 79 -9.40 -6.73 0.14
C TRP A 79 -8.15 -7.54 0.49
N SER A 80 -7.17 -6.96 1.18
CA SER A 80 -5.91 -7.66 1.53
C SER A 80 -6.14 -8.87 2.43
N ILE A 81 -7.24 -8.91 3.17
CA ILE A 81 -7.56 -10.00 4.10
C ILE A 81 -7.87 -11.32 3.39
N TYR A 82 -8.28 -11.26 2.12
CA TYR A 82 -8.74 -12.43 1.40
C TYR A 82 -7.59 -13.36 1.01
N ASP A 83 -7.85 -14.66 1.12
CA ASP A 83 -7.13 -15.72 0.42
C ASP A 83 -8.05 -16.95 0.35
N ALA A 84 -8.50 -17.32 -0.85
CA ALA A 84 -9.44 -18.44 -1.02
C ALA A 84 -8.83 -19.79 -0.63
N ARG A 85 -7.49 -19.86 -0.52
CA ARG A 85 -6.76 -21.07 -0.10
C ARG A 85 -7.03 -21.45 1.36
N PHE A 86 -7.59 -20.57 2.19
CA PHE A 86 -8.02 -20.89 3.56
C PHE A 86 -9.23 -21.83 3.62
N ILE A 87 -9.96 -22.02 2.52
CA ILE A 87 -11.16 -22.83 2.51
C ILE A 87 -10.74 -24.30 2.40
N ASP A 88 -11.14 -25.13 3.36
CA ASP A 88 -10.85 -26.58 3.40
C ASP A 88 -11.25 -27.35 2.13
N THR A 89 -12.20 -26.80 1.36
CA THR A 89 -12.69 -27.37 0.09
C THR A 89 -12.06 -26.75 -1.15
N ALA A 90 -11.01 -25.93 -1.01
CA ALA A 90 -10.34 -25.29 -2.14
C ALA A 90 -9.78 -26.33 -3.13
N SER A 91 -10.25 -26.25 -4.37
CA SER A 91 -9.82 -27.08 -5.49
C SER A 91 -8.45 -26.66 -6.00
N GLU A 92 -7.78 -27.49 -6.80
CA GLU A 92 -6.53 -27.08 -7.44
C GLU A 92 -6.69 -25.82 -8.32
N ASP A 93 -7.86 -25.63 -8.94
CA ASP A 93 -8.14 -24.43 -9.72
C ASP A 93 -8.23 -23.18 -8.84
N ASP A 94 -8.73 -23.31 -7.61
CA ASP A 94 -8.74 -22.21 -6.64
C ASP A 94 -7.32 -21.82 -6.23
N PHE A 95 -6.43 -22.80 -6.04
CA PHE A 95 -5.01 -22.53 -5.78
C PHE A 95 -4.31 -21.84 -6.95
N LYS A 96 -4.73 -22.09 -8.19
CA LYS A 96 -4.15 -21.48 -9.40
C LYS A 96 -4.62 -20.04 -9.64
N LYS A 97 -5.89 -19.75 -9.34
CA LYS A 97 -6.58 -18.51 -9.76
C LYS A 97 -6.90 -17.55 -8.63
N TYR A 98 -7.15 -18.06 -7.43
CA TYR A 98 -7.77 -17.30 -6.34
C TYR A 98 -6.91 -17.25 -5.07
N GLY A 99 -5.59 -17.37 -5.23
CA GLY A 99 -4.64 -17.06 -4.16
C GLY A 99 -4.71 -15.57 -3.81
N GLY A 100 -4.91 -15.26 -2.54
CA GLY A 100 -4.95 -13.88 -2.05
C GLY A 100 -3.80 -13.53 -1.11
N ARG A 101 -3.71 -12.26 -0.73
CA ARG A 101 -2.69 -11.72 0.17
C ARG A 101 -2.78 -12.35 1.56
N GLY A 102 -4.00 -12.62 2.03
CA GLY A 102 -4.25 -13.19 3.36
C GLY A 102 -3.62 -12.37 4.49
N ALA A 103 -3.63 -11.04 4.36
CA ALA A 103 -2.99 -10.12 5.29
C ALA A 103 -3.72 -10.08 6.63
N ASN A 104 -3.07 -10.60 7.67
CA ASN A 104 -3.59 -10.53 9.03
C ASN A 104 -3.40 -9.12 9.61
N LEU A 105 -4.50 -8.42 9.88
CA LEU A 105 -4.53 -7.07 10.45
C LEU A 105 -3.86 -7.00 11.82
N MET A 106 -3.90 -8.10 12.59
CA MET A 106 -3.33 -8.15 13.94
C MET A 106 -1.80 -8.10 13.94
N ARG A 107 -1.15 -8.13 12.76
CA ARG A 107 0.29 -7.79 12.64
C ARG A 107 0.57 -6.34 13.02
N LEU A 108 -0.41 -5.45 12.89
CA LEU A 108 -0.28 -4.01 13.13
C LEU A 108 -0.50 -3.59 14.59
N LYS A 109 -0.79 -4.53 15.49
CA LYS A 109 -1.18 -4.24 16.89
C LYS A 109 -0.08 -3.56 17.71
N GLY A 110 1.18 -3.70 17.32
CA GLY A 110 2.33 -3.28 18.12
C GLY A 110 2.41 -4.03 19.45
N ASP A 111 2.56 -3.28 20.54
CA ASP A 111 2.64 -3.77 21.91
C ASP A 111 1.97 -2.77 22.85
N LYS A 112 0.94 -3.21 23.57
CA LYS A 112 0.10 -2.37 24.45
C LYS A 112 0.88 -1.42 25.36
N ASP A 113 2.00 -1.90 25.91
CA ASP A 113 2.79 -1.16 26.89
C ASP A 113 4.00 -0.46 26.25
N LYS A 114 4.31 -0.78 24.99
CA LYS A 114 5.51 -0.33 24.29
C LYS A 114 5.25 0.42 22.99
N GLY A 115 3.98 0.66 22.64
CA GLY A 115 3.55 1.51 21.54
C GLY A 115 3.10 0.75 20.29
N LYS A 116 2.86 1.52 19.23
CA LYS A 116 2.28 1.08 17.96
C LYS A 116 3.20 1.41 16.78
N PRO A 117 3.08 0.69 15.64
CA PRO A 117 3.89 0.97 14.46
C PRO A 117 3.42 2.19 13.68
N PHE A 118 2.15 2.61 13.83
CA PHE A 118 1.57 3.71 13.08
C PHE A 118 0.82 4.65 13.99
N LYS A 119 0.96 5.96 13.75
CA LYS A 119 0.14 6.99 14.40
C LYS A 119 -1.31 6.91 13.93
N ARG A 120 -1.50 6.63 12.63
CA ARG A 120 -2.81 6.55 11.99
C ARG A 120 -2.91 5.37 11.03
N ILE A 121 -4.04 4.67 11.05
CA ILE A 121 -4.41 3.71 10.02
C ILE A 121 -5.59 4.27 9.22
N ILE A 122 -5.48 4.24 7.90
CA ILE A 122 -6.45 4.75 6.93
C ILE A 122 -7.15 3.53 6.34
N PHE A 123 -8.43 3.37 6.63
CA PHE A 123 -9.28 2.35 6.03
C PHE A 123 -9.50 2.69 4.55
N SER A 124 -9.12 1.76 3.67
CA SER A 124 -9.07 1.95 2.23
C SER A 124 -9.85 0.83 1.51
N PHE A 125 -10.94 1.11 0.80
CA PHE A 125 -11.52 2.43 0.51
C PHE A 125 -13.05 2.39 0.55
N ALA A 126 -13.64 3.54 0.87
CA ALA A 126 -15.02 3.82 0.53
C ALA A 126 -15.13 4.32 -0.92
N GLY A 127 -16.14 3.85 -1.63
CA GLY A 127 -16.56 4.37 -2.93
C GLY A 127 -17.72 5.35 -2.79
N ILE A 128 -18.14 5.98 -3.90
CA ILE A 128 -19.26 6.93 -3.91
C ILE A 128 -20.37 6.39 -4.82
N ILE A 129 -21.59 6.28 -4.30
CA ILE A 129 -22.74 5.84 -5.10
C ILE A 129 -22.93 6.80 -6.28
N GLY A 130 -23.02 6.26 -7.50
CA GLY A 130 -23.05 7.06 -8.74
C GLY A 130 -21.71 7.13 -9.47
N ASP A 131 -20.66 6.46 -8.96
CA ASP A 131 -19.42 6.27 -9.70
C ASP A 131 -19.67 5.55 -11.04
N THR A 132 -18.92 5.95 -12.07
CA THR A 132 -19.03 5.43 -13.43
C THR A 132 -17.75 4.71 -13.90
N GLY A 133 -16.75 4.58 -13.03
CA GLY A 133 -15.48 3.93 -13.31
C GLY A 133 -15.51 2.42 -13.12
N GLU A 134 -14.33 1.82 -12.98
CA GLU A 134 -14.15 0.35 -12.94
C GLU A 134 -14.98 -0.30 -11.81
N LYS A 135 -15.08 0.36 -10.66
CA LYS A 135 -15.78 -0.19 -9.48
C LYS A 135 -17.26 0.16 -9.38
N ARG A 136 -17.87 0.78 -10.40
CA ARG A 136 -19.32 1.09 -10.44
C ARG A 136 -20.17 -0.10 -10.00
N ALA A 137 -19.95 -1.27 -10.61
CA ALA A 137 -20.74 -2.46 -10.33
C ALA A 137 -20.60 -2.93 -8.88
N THR A 138 -19.38 -2.86 -8.32
CA THR A 138 -19.11 -3.21 -6.93
C THR A 138 -19.79 -2.25 -5.97
N ILE A 139 -19.72 -0.94 -6.23
CA ILE A 139 -20.37 0.09 -5.41
C ILE A 139 -21.90 -0.10 -5.41
N ILE A 140 -22.51 -0.32 -6.58
CA ILE A 140 -23.96 -0.56 -6.67
C ILE A 140 -24.36 -1.88 -5.98
N ALA A 141 -23.55 -2.93 -6.12
CA ALA A 141 -23.80 -4.19 -5.42
C ALA A 141 -23.73 -4.02 -3.89
N ALA A 142 -22.75 -3.28 -3.39
CA ALA A 142 -22.62 -2.95 -1.97
C ALA A 142 -23.79 -2.12 -1.46
N ALA A 143 -24.30 -1.16 -2.25
CA ALA A 143 -25.48 -0.38 -1.87
C ALA A 143 -26.79 -1.19 -1.92
N GLY A 144 -26.85 -2.23 -2.74
CA GLY A 144 -28.08 -2.99 -3.02
C GLY A 144 -28.58 -3.88 -1.88
N LYS A 145 -29.63 -4.64 -2.20
CA LYS A 145 -30.37 -5.53 -1.27
C LYS A 145 -29.49 -6.53 -0.49
N ASP A 146 -28.39 -7.00 -1.08
CA ASP A 146 -27.52 -8.01 -0.48
C ASP A 146 -26.33 -7.38 0.28
N GLY A 147 -26.19 -6.05 0.22
CA GLY A 147 -25.21 -5.28 0.97
C GLY A 147 -25.86 -4.39 2.02
N TRP A 148 -25.82 -3.07 1.82
CA TRP A 148 -26.31 -2.06 2.76
C TRP A 148 -27.82 -1.79 2.68
N GLN A 149 -28.55 -2.48 1.80
CA GLN A 149 -30.01 -2.42 1.69
C GLN A 149 -30.55 -1.00 1.44
N MET A 150 -29.84 -0.21 0.63
CA MET A 150 -30.24 1.14 0.24
C MET A 150 -31.24 1.17 -0.92
N GLY A 151 -31.55 0.02 -1.53
CA GLY A 151 -32.55 -0.12 -2.58
C GLY A 151 -32.48 -1.49 -3.26
N ASP A 152 -33.57 -1.88 -3.93
CA ASP A 152 -33.68 -3.18 -4.60
C ASP A 152 -33.17 -3.17 -6.04
N ALA A 153 -33.15 -1.99 -6.68
CA ALA A 153 -32.73 -1.79 -8.05
C ALA A 153 -31.76 -0.60 -8.14
N GLU A 154 -30.83 -0.66 -9.09
CA GLU A 154 -29.84 0.41 -9.28
C GLU A 154 -30.48 1.80 -9.45
N GLN A 155 -31.58 1.89 -10.20
CA GLN A 155 -32.26 3.16 -10.43
C GLN A 155 -32.78 3.80 -9.13
N ASP A 156 -33.31 3.00 -8.22
CA ASP A 156 -33.81 3.44 -6.91
C ASP A 156 -32.65 3.92 -6.03
N ILE A 157 -31.55 3.15 -6.01
CA ILE A 157 -30.31 3.50 -5.32
C ILE A 157 -29.76 4.83 -5.83
N LEU A 158 -29.69 5.03 -7.15
CA LEU A 158 -29.19 6.28 -7.74
C LEU A 158 -30.13 7.45 -7.46
N GLU A 159 -31.46 7.26 -7.59
CA GLU A 159 -32.45 8.31 -7.34
C GLU A 159 -32.34 8.85 -5.90
N ASN A 160 -32.14 7.96 -4.93
CA ASN A 160 -32.19 8.29 -3.51
C ASN A 160 -30.82 8.53 -2.86
N HIS A 161 -29.78 7.83 -3.32
CA HIS A 161 -28.48 7.74 -2.63
C HIS A 161 -27.26 8.13 -3.47
N GLU A 162 -27.42 8.51 -4.75
CA GLU A 162 -26.30 9.05 -5.54
C GLU A 162 -25.58 10.19 -4.79
N GLY A 163 -24.24 10.14 -4.77
CA GLY A 163 -23.35 11.05 -4.05
C GLY A 163 -22.94 10.61 -2.65
N LYS A 164 -23.59 9.59 -2.07
CA LYS A 164 -23.27 9.09 -0.72
C LYS A 164 -22.00 8.20 -0.75
N PRO A 165 -20.97 8.46 0.07
CA PRO A 165 -19.85 7.54 0.25
C PRO A 165 -20.26 6.32 1.08
N ILE A 166 -19.80 5.14 0.66
CA ILE A 166 -20.03 3.85 1.34
C ILE A 166 -18.77 2.95 1.24
N PRO A 167 -18.47 2.13 2.25
CA PRO A 167 -17.60 0.97 2.11
C PRO A 167 -18.19 0.02 1.05
N ILE A 168 -17.35 -0.59 0.23
CA ILE A 168 -17.79 -1.27 -1.00
C ILE A 168 -17.74 -2.79 -0.91
N ASP A 169 -17.29 -3.34 0.22
CA ASP A 169 -17.26 -4.78 0.46
C ASP A 169 -17.86 -5.07 1.85
N PRO A 170 -19.21 -5.12 1.97
CA PRO A 170 -19.87 -5.33 3.25
C PRO A 170 -19.35 -6.56 4.02
N TRP A 171 -18.92 -7.61 3.31
CA TRP A 171 -18.34 -8.78 3.97
C TRP A 171 -16.98 -8.43 4.57
N ALA A 172 -16.02 -7.95 3.78
CA ALA A 172 -14.69 -7.59 4.29
C ALA A 172 -14.77 -6.51 5.39
N ASP A 173 -15.64 -5.53 5.21
CA ASP A 173 -15.69 -4.32 6.01
C ASP A 173 -16.18 -4.60 7.43
N VAL A 174 -17.22 -5.43 7.59
CA VAL A 174 -17.88 -5.62 8.91
C VAL A 174 -18.22 -7.06 9.29
N ALA A 175 -18.03 -8.06 8.43
CA ALA A 175 -18.45 -9.44 8.73
C ALA A 175 -17.34 -10.51 8.64
N ALA A 176 -16.24 -10.22 7.92
CA ALA A 176 -15.13 -11.14 7.80
C ALA A 176 -14.46 -11.37 9.17
N TYR A 177 -14.16 -12.64 9.49
CA TYR A 177 -13.52 -12.99 10.76
C TYR A 177 -12.05 -13.39 10.58
N LEU A 178 -11.74 -14.16 9.53
CA LEU A 178 -10.37 -14.52 9.17
C LEU A 178 -9.56 -13.25 8.90
N ASN A 179 -8.33 -13.23 9.40
CA ASN A 179 -7.39 -12.11 9.28
C ASN A 179 -7.82 -10.77 9.92
N CYS A 180 -9.03 -10.67 10.46
CA CYS A 180 -9.57 -9.46 11.08
C CYS A 180 -9.52 -9.47 12.62
N GLY A 181 -8.93 -10.51 13.23
CA GLY A 181 -8.83 -10.64 14.69
C GLY A 181 -9.99 -11.38 15.35
N PHE A 182 -10.86 -12.03 14.56
CA PHE A 182 -11.99 -12.81 15.07
C PHE A 182 -11.85 -14.30 14.69
N THR A 183 -12.51 -15.17 15.44
CA THR A 183 -12.34 -16.63 15.28
C THR A 183 -13.49 -17.33 14.57
N GLN A 184 -14.63 -16.64 14.39
CA GLN A 184 -15.83 -17.21 13.78
C GLN A 184 -16.75 -16.12 13.23
N TRP A 185 -17.62 -16.51 12.31
CA TRP A 185 -18.67 -15.66 11.73
C TRP A 185 -19.71 -15.24 12.78
N ALA A 186 -20.09 -13.96 12.81
CA ALA A 186 -21.04 -13.41 13.78
C ALA A 186 -22.43 -13.04 13.22
N GLY A 187 -22.59 -12.86 11.92
CA GLY A 187 -23.88 -12.45 11.34
C GLY A 187 -23.78 -11.77 9.98
N ASN A 188 -24.91 -11.32 9.45
CA ASN A 188 -24.95 -10.66 8.15
C ASN A 188 -24.33 -9.26 8.22
N PRO A 189 -23.66 -8.78 7.16
CA PRO A 189 -23.02 -7.47 7.14
C PRO A 189 -23.89 -6.30 7.61
N VAL A 190 -25.14 -6.22 7.13
CA VAL A 190 -26.05 -5.11 7.47
C VAL A 190 -26.34 -5.01 8.97
N ASP A 191 -26.38 -6.14 9.68
CA ASP A 191 -26.63 -6.20 11.13
C ASP A 191 -25.39 -5.80 11.95
N LEU A 192 -24.21 -5.88 11.32
CA LEU A 192 -22.91 -5.61 11.91
C LEU A 192 -22.37 -4.21 11.55
N TYR A 193 -23.10 -3.41 10.77
CA TYR A 193 -22.66 -2.09 10.27
C TYR A 193 -22.73 -0.97 11.31
N GLN A 194 -22.06 -1.19 12.45
CA GLN A 194 -21.88 -0.27 13.57
C GLN A 194 -20.69 -0.76 14.42
N GLN A 195 -19.93 0.17 14.99
CA GLN A 195 -18.63 -0.11 15.61
C GLN A 195 -18.66 -1.19 16.69
N ASP A 196 -19.67 -1.21 17.56
CA ASP A 196 -19.77 -2.18 18.68
C ASP A 196 -20.09 -3.62 18.21
N LYS A 197 -20.62 -3.78 17.00
CA LYS A 197 -20.96 -5.09 16.42
C LYS A 197 -20.01 -5.55 15.33
N ALA A 198 -19.34 -4.63 14.67
CA ALA A 198 -18.51 -4.92 13.52
C ALA A 198 -17.46 -6.01 13.82
N GLN A 199 -17.43 -7.01 12.95
CA GLN A 199 -16.23 -7.78 12.63
C GLN A 199 -15.55 -7.10 11.43
N GLY A 200 -14.93 -7.85 10.52
CA GLY A 200 -14.31 -7.30 9.34
C GLY A 200 -13.16 -6.36 9.64
N VAL A 201 -12.74 -5.62 8.65
CA VAL A 201 -11.63 -4.67 8.73
C VAL A 201 -11.95 -3.55 9.72
N LEU A 202 -13.19 -3.01 9.72
CA LEU A 202 -13.59 -1.97 10.67
C LEU A 202 -13.65 -2.51 12.11
N GLY A 203 -14.08 -3.75 12.32
CA GLY A 203 -14.01 -4.41 13.62
C GLY A 203 -12.57 -4.70 14.06
N GLY A 204 -11.69 -5.06 13.13
CA GLY A 204 -10.26 -5.22 13.37
C GLY A 204 -9.59 -3.90 13.78
N LEU A 205 -9.92 -2.80 13.11
CA LEU A 205 -9.46 -1.45 13.47
C LEU A 205 -9.92 -1.04 14.87
N ARG A 206 -11.15 -1.41 15.28
CA ARG A 206 -11.60 -1.25 16.67
C ARG A 206 -10.69 -2.01 17.64
N LEU A 207 -10.36 -3.28 17.38
CA LEU A 207 -9.46 -4.07 18.23
C LEU A 207 -8.06 -3.44 18.34
N LEU A 208 -7.52 -2.91 17.24
CA LEU A 208 -6.22 -2.21 17.24
C LEU A 208 -6.25 -0.93 18.08
N LYS A 209 -7.35 -0.17 18.02
CA LYS A 209 -7.55 1.05 18.83
C LYS A 209 -7.82 0.76 20.30
N GLU A 210 -8.49 -0.34 20.62
CA GLU A 210 -8.67 -0.80 22.01
C GLU A 210 -7.33 -1.14 22.67
N GLU A 211 -6.40 -1.71 21.90
CA GLU A 211 -5.04 -1.98 22.36
C GLU A 211 -4.18 -0.72 22.42
N ASN A 212 -4.42 0.25 21.52
CA ASN A 212 -3.69 1.52 21.44
C ASN A 212 -4.68 2.71 21.40
N PRO A 213 -5.12 3.24 22.56
CA PRO A 213 -6.20 4.24 22.61
C PRO A 213 -5.93 5.54 21.82
N ASP A 214 -4.66 5.91 21.69
CA ASP A 214 -4.16 7.07 20.95
C ASP A 214 -3.89 6.78 19.46
N LEU A 215 -4.24 5.60 18.95
CA LEU A 215 -4.27 5.31 17.51
C LEU A 215 -5.38 6.11 16.83
N GLU A 216 -5.01 6.88 15.82
CA GLU A 216 -5.96 7.57 14.95
C GLU A 216 -6.46 6.62 13.87
N ILE A 217 -7.75 6.70 13.54
CA ILE A 217 -8.34 5.95 12.43
C ILE A 217 -8.93 6.94 11.45
N SER A 218 -8.63 6.73 10.17
CA SER A 218 -9.21 7.46 9.04
C SER A 218 -10.01 6.55 8.14
N VAL A 219 -10.87 7.15 7.32
CA VAL A 219 -11.47 6.53 6.14
C VAL A 219 -11.00 7.29 4.90
N SER A 220 -10.47 6.58 3.91
CA SER A 220 -10.21 7.14 2.59
C SER A 220 -11.42 6.91 1.68
N VAL A 221 -11.84 7.96 0.98
CA VAL A 221 -12.91 7.92 -0.03
C VAL A 221 -12.30 8.15 -1.40
N GLY A 222 -12.54 7.23 -2.33
CA GLY A 222 -11.99 7.28 -3.68
C GLY A 222 -10.77 6.37 -3.85
N GLY A 223 -9.61 6.98 -4.11
CA GLY A 223 -8.43 6.30 -4.64
C GLY A 223 -8.50 6.17 -6.16
N TRP A 224 -7.47 5.54 -6.74
CA TRP A 224 -7.27 5.46 -8.20
C TRP A 224 -8.52 4.99 -8.97
N SER A 225 -9.12 3.86 -8.59
CA SER A 225 -10.23 3.24 -9.34
C SER A 225 -11.64 3.66 -8.93
N MET A 226 -11.78 4.65 -8.04
CA MET A 226 -13.08 5.11 -7.51
C MET A 226 -13.18 6.64 -7.41
N SER A 227 -12.37 7.35 -8.19
CA SER A 227 -12.36 8.81 -8.21
C SER A 227 -13.38 9.45 -9.17
N GLY A 228 -14.01 8.66 -10.05
CA GLY A 228 -14.86 9.18 -11.13
C GLY A 228 -16.08 9.96 -10.63
N ALA A 229 -16.69 9.52 -9.54
CA ALA A 229 -17.85 10.20 -8.95
C ALA A 229 -17.58 11.63 -8.46
N PHE A 230 -16.35 11.95 -8.03
CA PHE A 230 -16.03 13.27 -7.46
C PHE A 230 -16.38 14.42 -8.41
N TYR A 231 -16.15 14.24 -9.72
CA TYR A 231 -16.44 15.25 -10.73
C TYR A 231 -17.90 15.74 -10.68
N LYS A 232 -18.85 14.79 -10.64
CA LYS A 232 -20.29 15.09 -10.60
C LYS A 232 -20.73 15.53 -9.20
N VAL A 233 -20.26 14.83 -8.17
CA VAL A 233 -20.66 15.08 -6.78
C VAL A 233 -20.26 16.47 -6.31
N CYS A 234 -19.05 16.92 -6.63
CA CYS A 234 -18.60 18.25 -6.21
C CYS A 234 -19.39 19.38 -6.89
N ARG A 235 -19.88 19.18 -8.12
CA ARG A 235 -20.57 20.21 -8.93
C ARG A 235 -22.04 20.39 -8.62
N ASP A 236 -22.67 19.39 -8.01
CA ASP A 236 -24.09 19.40 -7.68
C ASP A 236 -24.28 19.56 -6.17
N GLU A 237 -24.89 20.66 -5.74
CA GLU A 237 -25.12 20.97 -4.32
C GLU A 237 -25.89 19.85 -3.61
N LYS A 238 -26.91 19.26 -4.25
CA LYS A 238 -27.68 18.17 -3.66
C LYS A 238 -26.80 16.93 -3.45
N LEU A 239 -25.94 16.61 -4.41
CA LEU A 239 -25.01 15.49 -4.28
C LEU A 239 -23.91 15.75 -3.24
N ARG A 240 -23.39 16.99 -3.15
CA ARG A 240 -22.49 17.37 -2.05
C ARG A 240 -23.13 17.20 -0.68
N GLN A 241 -24.37 17.62 -0.50
CA GLN A 241 -25.07 17.42 0.77
C GLN A 241 -25.27 15.93 1.08
N ARG A 242 -25.60 15.10 0.08
CA ARG A 242 -25.66 13.63 0.26
C ARG A 242 -24.30 13.02 0.62
N PHE A 243 -23.21 13.53 0.04
CA PHE A 243 -21.87 13.12 0.42
C PHE A 243 -21.61 13.42 1.89
N VAL A 244 -21.88 14.65 2.32
CA VAL A 244 -21.72 15.10 3.71
C VAL A 244 -22.59 14.28 4.67
N GLU A 245 -23.82 13.96 4.30
CA GLU A 245 -24.71 13.07 5.06
C GLU A 245 -24.17 11.64 5.15
N GLY A 246 -23.54 11.13 4.08
CA GLY A 246 -22.84 9.84 4.10
C GLY A 246 -21.65 9.82 5.06
N VAL A 247 -20.84 10.87 5.05
CA VAL A 247 -19.74 11.01 6.03
C VAL A 247 -20.27 11.10 7.45
N LYS A 248 -21.34 11.87 7.70
CA LYS A 248 -22.01 11.93 9.02
C LYS A 248 -22.49 10.55 9.49
N ASP A 249 -23.11 9.79 8.60
CA ASP A 249 -23.61 8.44 8.90
C ASP A 249 -22.46 7.48 9.24
N LEU A 250 -21.38 7.49 8.45
CA LEU A 250 -20.16 6.71 8.74
C LEU A 250 -19.58 7.05 10.11
N TYR A 251 -19.44 8.33 10.44
CA TYR A 251 -18.87 8.79 11.70
C TYR A 251 -19.77 8.55 12.91
N THR A 252 -21.09 8.50 12.69
CA THR A 252 -22.06 8.11 13.72
C THR A 252 -21.99 6.61 14.00
N ARG A 253 -21.85 5.78 12.95
CA ARG A 253 -21.71 4.32 13.07
C ARG A 253 -20.37 3.91 13.63
N PHE A 254 -19.31 4.66 13.31
CA PHE A 254 -17.94 4.40 13.74
C PHE A 254 -17.30 5.63 14.42
N PRO A 255 -17.66 5.91 15.69
CA PRO A 255 -17.09 7.03 16.45
C PRO A 255 -15.56 7.00 16.61
N MET A 256 -14.91 5.85 16.37
CA MET A 256 -13.45 5.73 16.34
C MET A 256 -12.80 6.46 15.16
N LEU A 257 -13.55 6.73 14.09
CA LEU A 257 -13.06 7.51 12.97
C LEU A 257 -12.84 8.95 13.42
N THR A 258 -11.67 9.47 13.10
CA THR A 258 -11.23 10.81 13.50
C THR A 258 -10.75 11.66 12.33
N HIS A 259 -10.45 11.03 11.20
CA HIS A 259 -9.92 11.69 10.02
C HIS A 259 -10.61 11.14 8.76
N ILE A 260 -10.68 11.96 7.71
CA ILE A 260 -11.13 11.55 6.40
C ILE A 260 -10.06 11.94 5.38
N ASP A 261 -9.70 11.00 4.52
CA ASP A 261 -8.83 11.25 3.37
C ASP A 261 -9.72 11.30 2.12
N LEU A 262 -9.82 12.47 1.48
CA LEU A 262 -10.56 12.66 0.24
C LEU A 262 -9.59 12.42 -0.93
N ASP A 263 -9.40 11.14 -1.27
CA ASP A 263 -8.45 10.70 -2.28
C ASP A 263 -9.06 10.79 -3.69
N TRP A 264 -9.41 12.00 -4.12
CA TRP A 264 -9.70 12.27 -5.52
C TRP A 264 -8.39 12.30 -6.31
N GLU A 265 -8.22 11.32 -7.21
CA GLU A 265 -7.06 11.18 -8.08
C GLU A 265 -7.42 11.46 -9.57
N TYR A 266 -7.34 12.70 -10.07
CA TYR A 266 -6.98 13.94 -9.38
C TYR A 266 -7.83 15.12 -9.88
N PRO A 267 -8.18 16.11 -9.04
CA PRO A 267 -8.88 17.31 -9.51
C PRO A 267 -8.08 18.02 -10.61
N GLY A 268 -8.73 18.33 -11.73
CA GLY A 268 -8.11 18.99 -12.87
C GLY A 268 -7.28 18.07 -13.77
N SER A 269 -7.27 16.75 -13.55
CA SER A 269 -6.60 15.80 -14.45
C SER A 269 -7.27 14.43 -14.50
N ALA A 270 -7.04 13.69 -15.59
CA ALA A 270 -7.81 12.47 -15.87
C ALA A 270 -7.62 11.31 -14.87
N GLY A 271 -6.53 11.22 -14.10
CA GLY A 271 -6.25 10.00 -13.31
C GLY A 271 -6.40 8.72 -14.15
N GLU A 272 -7.27 7.81 -13.72
CA GLU A 272 -7.70 6.60 -14.44
C GLU A 272 -8.67 6.88 -15.60
N SER A 273 -8.38 7.87 -16.45
CA SER A 273 -9.29 8.30 -17.54
C SER A 273 -10.67 8.80 -17.06
N ASN A 274 -10.75 9.31 -15.83
CA ASN A 274 -11.91 9.97 -15.25
C ASN A 274 -12.25 11.27 -15.98
N GLN A 275 -13.52 11.67 -15.91
CA GLN A 275 -13.94 13.01 -16.32
C GLN A 275 -13.30 14.05 -15.39
N PHE A 276 -12.78 15.14 -15.96
CA PHE A 276 -12.14 16.24 -15.24
C PHE A 276 -12.34 17.55 -16.00
N ASP A 277 -12.25 18.68 -15.29
CA ASP A 277 -12.19 20.03 -15.87
C ASP A 277 -11.21 20.90 -15.07
N GLU A 278 -10.66 21.94 -15.70
CA GLU A 278 -9.69 22.86 -15.07
C GLU A 278 -10.21 23.54 -13.79
N ASP A 279 -11.53 23.60 -13.59
CA ASP A 279 -12.15 24.23 -12.44
C ASP A 279 -12.64 23.26 -11.35
N ASP A 280 -12.27 21.97 -11.45
CA ASP A 280 -12.57 20.93 -10.44
C ASP A 280 -12.29 21.41 -9.01
N TYR A 281 -11.17 22.12 -8.82
CA TYR A 281 -10.75 22.63 -7.52
C TYR A 281 -11.77 23.55 -6.84
N LYS A 282 -12.54 24.33 -7.60
CA LYS A 282 -13.56 25.25 -7.04
C LYS A 282 -14.66 24.44 -6.36
N TYR A 283 -15.13 23.43 -7.05
CA TYR A 283 -16.20 22.54 -6.60
C TYR A 283 -15.71 21.61 -5.49
N PHE A 284 -14.47 21.15 -5.57
CA PHE A 284 -13.89 20.36 -4.50
C PHE A 284 -13.75 21.19 -3.20
N ALA A 285 -13.32 22.45 -3.32
CA ALA A 285 -13.30 23.39 -2.21
C ALA A 285 -14.69 23.66 -1.60
N GLU A 286 -15.76 23.61 -2.39
CA GLU A 286 -17.13 23.67 -1.88
C GLU A 286 -17.48 22.44 -1.04
N LEU A 287 -17.16 21.23 -1.52
CA LEU A 287 -17.36 19.99 -0.74
C LEU A 287 -16.59 20.00 0.59
N ILE A 288 -15.33 20.45 0.57
CA ILE A 288 -14.50 20.56 1.78
C ILE A 288 -15.12 21.56 2.77
N LYS A 289 -15.64 22.69 2.30
CA LYS A 289 -16.35 23.67 3.16
C LYS A 289 -17.63 23.07 3.73
N ASP A 290 -18.40 22.34 2.93
CA ASP A 290 -19.64 21.69 3.37
C ASP A 290 -19.35 20.65 4.47
N LEU A 291 -18.30 19.84 4.32
CA LEU A 291 -17.83 18.90 5.35
C LEU A 291 -17.36 19.61 6.63
N LYS A 292 -16.64 20.73 6.52
CA LYS A 292 -16.22 21.51 7.68
C LYS A 292 -17.41 22.12 8.42
N ASN A 293 -18.41 22.62 7.69
CA ASN A 293 -19.62 23.24 8.24
C ASN A 293 -20.60 22.21 8.82
N ALA A 294 -20.45 20.93 8.47
CA ALA A 294 -21.27 19.86 8.99
C ALA A 294 -21.08 19.57 10.48
N ASN A 295 -20.01 20.08 11.10
CA ASN A 295 -19.70 19.96 12.54
C ASN A 295 -19.79 18.51 13.05
N ILE A 296 -19.18 17.57 12.31
CA ILE A 296 -19.09 16.17 12.70
C ILE A 296 -18.16 16.07 13.93
N SER A 297 -18.71 15.76 15.10
CA SER A 297 -18.04 16.00 16.39
C SER A 297 -16.69 15.32 16.58
N ASN A 298 -16.50 14.15 15.97
CA ASN A 298 -15.28 13.35 16.03
C ASN A 298 -14.33 13.58 14.85
N LEU A 299 -14.72 14.34 13.81
CA LEU A 299 -13.86 14.66 12.68
C LEU A 299 -12.85 15.75 13.07
N GLN A 300 -11.57 15.39 13.07
CA GLN A 300 -10.44 16.22 13.50
C GLN A 300 -9.62 16.75 12.33
N GLY A 301 -9.59 16.05 11.18
CA GLY A 301 -8.81 16.45 10.01
C GLY A 301 -9.36 15.93 8.70
N ILE A 302 -9.08 16.70 7.64
CA ILE A 302 -9.43 16.39 6.25
C ILE A 302 -8.12 16.39 5.46
N SER A 303 -7.74 15.21 4.99
CA SER A 303 -6.63 15.04 4.06
C SER A 303 -7.13 15.01 2.62
N ILE A 304 -6.22 15.24 1.66
CA ILE A 304 -6.44 15.00 0.23
C ILE A 304 -5.26 14.24 -0.37
N ALA A 305 -5.53 13.53 -1.47
CA ALA A 305 -4.48 13.05 -2.37
C ALA A 305 -3.89 14.20 -3.21
N ALA A 306 -2.58 14.20 -3.38
CA ALA A 306 -1.90 15.03 -4.39
C ALA A 306 -0.95 14.18 -5.22
N SER A 307 -0.92 14.42 -6.54
CA SER A 307 0.04 13.77 -7.44
C SER A 307 1.46 14.29 -7.20
N ALA A 308 2.48 13.50 -7.53
CA ALA A 308 3.86 13.98 -7.59
C ALA A 308 4.23 14.65 -8.93
N ASP A 309 3.37 14.62 -9.94
CA ASP A 309 3.55 15.40 -11.16
C ASP A 309 3.20 16.87 -10.89
N VAL A 310 4.19 17.76 -11.02
CA VAL A 310 4.03 19.20 -10.80
C VAL A 310 2.91 19.81 -11.66
N GLU A 311 2.69 19.33 -12.88
CA GLU A 311 1.59 19.85 -13.72
C GLU A 311 0.21 19.43 -13.17
N LYS A 312 0.11 18.24 -12.57
CA LYS A 312 -1.12 17.81 -11.86
C LYS A 312 -1.31 18.57 -10.55
N ILE A 313 -0.23 18.87 -9.81
CA ILE A 313 -0.32 19.70 -8.59
C ILE A 313 -0.83 21.12 -8.94
N LYS A 314 -0.36 21.70 -10.06
CA LYS A 314 -0.87 23.00 -10.56
C LYS A 314 -2.36 22.95 -10.84
N ALA A 315 -2.81 21.94 -11.58
CA ALA A 315 -4.22 21.76 -11.94
C ALA A 315 -5.14 21.56 -10.72
N ALA A 316 -4.60 20.99 -9.63
CA ALA A 316 -5.35 20.73 -8.41
C ALA A 316 -5.60 21.98 -7.54
N HIS A 317 -4.88 23.09 -7.73
CA HIS A 317 -5.04 24.32 -6.95
C HIS A 317 -5.04 24.07 -5.41
N ILE A 318 -4.01 23.36 -4.94
CA ILE A 318 -3.89 22.95 -3.53
C ILE A 318 -4.04 24.11 -2.51
N PRO A 319 -3.50 25.33 -2.74
CA PRO A 319 -3.70 26.45 -1.82
C PRO A 319 -5.18 26.78 -1.56
N GLU A 320 -6.03 26.67 -2.57
CA GLU A 320 -7.47 26.90 -2.48
C GLU A 320 -8.18 25.80 -1.67
N LEU A 321 -7.73 24.55 -1.78
CA LEU A 321 -8.24 23.43 -0.97
C LEU A 321 -7.83 23.57 0.51
N ILE A 322 -6.62 24.03 0.78
CA ILE A 322 -6.17 24.39 2.14
C ILE A 322 -7.03 25.53 2.71
N ALA A 323 -7.28 26.58 1.92
CA ALA A 323 -8.13 27.69 2.34
C ALA A 323 -9.58 27.24 2.65
N ALA A 324 -10.06 26.18 1.99
CA ALA A 324 -11.36 25.58 2.24
C ALA A 324 -11.41 24.79 3.57
N GLY A 325 -10.30 24.21 4.01
CA GLY A 325 -10.22 23.49 5.28
C GLY A 325 -9.32 22.26 5.30
N VAL A 326 -8.66 21.90 4.19
CA VAL A 326 -7.68 20.82 4.17
C VAL A 326 -6.51 21.15 5.09
N ASN A 327 -6.08 20.17 5.88
CA ASN A 327 -4.95 20.30 6.80
C ASN A 327 -3.87 19.24 6.60
N GLU A 328 -4.07 18.26 5.72
CA GLU A 328 -3.08 17.22 5.40
C GLU A 328 -3.13 16.88 3.90
N ILE A 329 -1.96 16.56 3.34
CA ILE A 329 -1.76 16.21 1.93
C ILE A 329 -0.97 14.91 1.92
N ASN A 330 -1.62 13.84 1.47
CA ASN A 330 -0.94 12.60 1.14
C ASN A 330 -0.40 12.74 -0.29
N LEU A 331 0.89 13.05 -0.40
CA LEU A 331 1.57 13.21 -1.68
C LEU A 331 1.92 11.82 -2.22
N MET A 332 1.21 11.38 -3.26
CA MET A 332 1.26 10.05 -3.86
C MET A 332 2.58 9.86 -4.63
N THR A 333 3.69 9.71 -3.89
CA THR A 333 5.06 9.65 -4.43
C THR A 333 5.49 8.24 -4.81
N TYR A 334 4.64 7.56 -5.57
CA TYR A 334 4.88 6.22 -6.12
C TYR A 334 4.29 6.14 -7.54
N ASP A 335 4.50 5.01 -8.20
CA ASP A 335 4.05 4.75 -9.58
C ASP A 335 4.60 5.70 -10.65
N PHE A 336 5.75 6.32 -10.37
CA PHE A 336 6.46 7.15 -11.35
C PHE A 336 6.92 6.36 -12.58
N PHE A 337 7.14 5.06 -12.40
CA PHE A 337 7.38 4.13 -13.49
C PHE A 337 6.06 3.52 -13.96
N THR A 338 5.56 4.04 -15.08
CA THR A 338 4.38 3.51 -15.78
C THR A 338 4.81 2.96 -17.13
N LEU A 339 4.35 1.75 -17.44
CA LEU A 339 4.64 1.12 -18.72
C LEU A 339 3.98 1.90 -19.88
N GLY A 340 4.75 2.22 -20.92
CA GLY A 340 4.24 2.69 -22.21
C GLY A 340 5.26 3.39 -23.10
N ASP A 341 6.38 3.87 -22.55
CA ASP A 341 7.36 4.69 -23.28
C ASP A 341 8.70 3.98 -23.56
N GLY A 342 8.84 2.73 -23.14
CA GLY A 342 10.02 1.90 -23.38
C GLY A 342 11.24 2.24 -22.53
N LYS A 343 11.11 3.09 -21.52
CA LYS A 343 12.21 3.48 -20.61
C LYS A 343 11.98 2.93 -19.21
N LEU A 344 13.04 2.38 -18.61
CA LEU A 344 13.02 2.05 -17.18
C LEU A 344 12.98 3.34 -16.37
N SER A 345 12.37 3.29 -15.20
CA SER A 345 12.29 4.42 -14.28
C SER A 345 12.26 3.89 -12.86
N HIS A 346 12.76 4.69 -11.92
CA HIS A 346 12.40 4.48 -10.53
C HIS A 346 10.92 4.81 -10.34
N HIS A 347 10.21 4.04 -9.52
CA HIS A 347 8.78 4.28 -9.30
C HIS A 347 8.47 5.14 -8.09
N THR A 348 9.41 5.27 -7.14
CA THR A 348 9.20 5.98 -5.86
C THR A 348 10.48 6.66 -5.31
N ASN A 349 11.37 7.07 -6.21
CA ASN A 349 12.65 7.70 -5.87
C ASN A 349 12.52 9.06 -5.16
N LEU A 350 13.48 9.33 -4.27
CA LEU A 350 13.53 10.56 -3.50
C LEU A 350 13.95 11.76 -4.35
N TYR A 351 14.96 11.57 -5.20
CA TYR A 351 15.54 12.62 -6.04
C TYR A 351 15.63 12.20 -7.50
N ARG A 352 15.87 13.18 -8.38
CA ARG A 352 16.25 12.96 -9.78
C ARG A 352 17.15 14.09 -10.27
N ASN A 353 17.89 13.84 -11.34
CA ASN A 353 18.48 14.94 -12.11
C ASN A 353 17.40 15.63 -12.95
N LYS A 354 17.44 16.97 -13.03
CA LYS A 354 16.42 17.77 -13.72
C LYS A 354 16.30 17.46 -15.22
N ASP A 355 17.38 17.03 -15.84
CA ASP A 355 17.46 16.62 -17.24
C ASP A 355 17.26 15.11 -17.46
N ASP A 356 17.03 14.33 -16.40
CA ASP A 356 16.75 12.90 -16.49
C ASP A 356 15.56 12.61 -17.44
N GLN A 357 15.79 11.74 -18.40
CA GLN A 357 14.81 11.34 -19.41
C GLN A 357 14.14 10.00 -19.08
N TYR A 358 14.57 9.35 -18.00
CA TYR A 358 14.13 8.04 -17.51
C TYR A 358 13.23 8.24 -16.28
N SER A 359 13.80 8.62 -15.13
CA SER A 359 13.02 8.89 -13.92
C SER A 359 12.46 10.32 -13.96
N LYS A 360 11.23 10.45 -14.47
CA LYS A 360 10.60 11.75 -14.76
C LYS A 360 10.04 12.47 -13.54
N TYR A 361 9.90 11.79 -12.42
CA TYR A 361 9.31 12.32 -11.20
C TYR A 361 10.21 12.03 -10.00
N SER A 362 10.06 12.80 -8.93
CA SER A 362 10.71 12.53 -7.65
C SER A 362 9.91 13.11 -6.50
N VAL A 363 10.13 12.58 -5.30
CA VAL A 363 9.58 13.16 -4.06
C VAL A 363 10.03 14.61 -3.89
N ASP A 364 11.31 14.91 -4.08
CA ASP A 364 11.87 16.25 -3.82
C ASP A 364 11.29 17.31 -4.77
N ASP A 365 11.09 17.01 -6.05
CA ASP A 365 10.47 17.95 -7.00
C ASP A 365 9.05 18.35 -6.55
N ALA A 366 8.22 17.36 -6.24
CA ALA A 366 6.84 17.56 -5.83
C ALA A 366 6.73 18.30 -4.48
N VAL A 367 7.54 17.89 -3.50
CA VAL A 367 7.60 18.54 -2.18
C VAL A 367 8.07 19.99 -2.31
N ASN A 368 9.16 20.24 -3.04
CA ASN A 368 9.66 21.61 -3.21
C ASN A 368 8.66 22.49 -3.97
N TYR A 369 7.91 21.92 -4.91
CA TYR A 369 6.85 22.64 -5.59
C TYR A 369 5.73 23.05 -4.61
N LEU A 370 5.21 22.13 -3.78
CA LEU A 370 4.21 22.47 -2.76
C LEU A 370 4.73 23.53 -1.77
N ILE A 371 5.98 23.41 -1.32
CA ILE A 371 6.61 24.40 -0.43
C ILE A 371 6.70 25.76 -1.12
N SER A 372 6.99 25.81 -2.43
CA SER A 372 7.06 27.06 -3.19
C SER A 372 5.72 27.79 -3.30
N LEU A 373 4.60 27.06 -3.15
CA LEU A 373 3.25 27.63 -3.07
C LEU A 373 2.93 28.23 -1.68
N GLY A 374 3.87 28.18 -0.73
CA GLY A 374 3.67 28.68 0.64
C GLY A 374 2.88 27.73 1.53
N ILE A 375 2.70 26.46 1.11
CA ILE A 375 2.01 25.44 1.89
C ILE A 375 2.79 25.16 3.18
N ASN A 376 2.07 25.02 4.29
CA ASN A 376 2.68 24.61 5.54
C ASN A 376 3.30 23.21 5.37
N LYS A 377 4.62 23.12 5.56
CA LYS A 377 5.37 21.87 5.41
C LYS A 377 4.80 20.73 6.25
N LYS A 378 4.23 21.06 7.42
CA LYS A 378 3.60 20.08 8.32
C LYS A 378 2.31 19.47 7.79
N PHE A 379 1.76 19.98 6.69
CA PHE A 379 0.62 19.37 6.01
C PHE A 379 1.08 18.29 5.02
N ILE A 380 2.36 18.23 4.65
CA ILE A 380 2.84 17.34 3.59
C ILE A 380 3.31 16.01 4.18
N TYR A 381 2.73 14.91 3.72
CA TYR A 381 3.16 13.54 4.00
C TYR A 381 3.61 12.88 2.70
N ILE A 382 4.76 12.20 2.72
CA ILE A 382 5.31 11.52 1.53
C ILE A 382 5.09 10.00 1.60
N GLY A 383 4.86 9.39 0.44
CA GLY A 383 4.65 7.94 0.32
C GLY A 383 5.93 7.12 0.28
N TYR A 384 5.92 5.97 0.95
CA TYR A 384 6.79 4.83 0.66
C TYR A 384 5.97 3.61 0.26
N SER A 385 6.55 2.74 -0.56
CA SER A 385 5.80 1.66 -1.22
C SER A 385 6.09 0.27 -0.64
N GLY A 386 5.04 -0.52 -0.43
CA GLY A 386 5.12 -1.95 -0.09
C GLY A 386 5.21 -2.88 -1.31
N TYR A 387 5.42 -2.33 -2.51
CA TYR A 387 5.45 -3.07 -3.76
C TYR A 387 6.46 -2.48 -4.75
N THR A 388 6.50 -3.07 -5.95
CA THR A 388 7.43 -2.74 -7.03
C THR A 388 6.73 -2.32 -8.31
N ARG A 389 7.47 -1.67 -9.24
CA ARG A 389 7.07 -1.57 -10.65
C ARG A 389 8.13 -2.21 -11.54
N ASN A 390 7.69 -3.11 -12.41
CA ASN A 390 8.57 -4.03 -13.11
C ASN A 390 8.46 -3.94 -14.63
N ALA A 391 9.54 -4.29 -15.32
CA ALA A 391 9.52 -4.56 -16.75
C ALA A 391 10.37 -5.79 -17.10
N ARG A 392 9.79 -6.72 -17.86
CA ARG A 392 10.54 -7.76 -18.57
C ARG A 392 11.14 -7.23 -19.87
N THR A 393 11.96 -8.02 -20.55
CA THR A 393 12.73 -7.60 -21.73
C THR A 393 13.60 -6.36 -21.49
N ALA A 394 13.95 -6.11 -20.22
CA ALA A 394 14.71 -4.96 -19.80
C ALA A 394 16.18 -5.10 -20.19
N GLU A 395 16.72 -4.04 -20.78
CA GLU A 395 18.13 -3.86 -21.09
C GLU A 395 18.67 -2.72 -20.23
N LEU A 396 19.41 -3.10 -19.20
CA LEU A 396 20.06 -2.16 -18.28
C LEU A 396 21.34 -1.63 -18.95
N GLU A 397 21.43 -0.30 -19.08
CA GLU A 397 22.58 0.39 -19.67
C GLU A 397 23.51 0.93 -18.57
N SER A 398 22.96 1.35 -17.42
CA SER A 398 23.71 1.80 -16.25
C SER A 398 24.36 0.66 -15.46
N GLN A 399 25.47 0.94 -14.78
CA GLN A 399 26.07 0.04 -13.81
C GLN A 399 25.56 0.33 -12.38
N ASP A 400 25.94 -0.53 -11.43
CA ASP A 400 25.71 -0.25 -10.02
C ASP A 400 26.44 1.02 -9.57
N ASN A 401 25.82 1.78 -8.66
CA ASN A 401 26.26 3.10 -8.22
C ASN A 401 26.28 4.19 -9.31
N GLU A 402 25.52 4.02 -10.38
CA GLU A 402 25.24 5.04 -11.40
C GLU A 402 23.75 5.41 -11.43
N GLN A 403 23.42 6.52 -12.10
CA GLN A 403 22.02 6.85 -12.37
C GLN A 403 21.38 5.73 -13.20
N LEU A 404 20.16 5.33 -12.84
CA LEU A 404 19.39 4.35 -13.61
C LEU A 404 19.18 4.81 -15.05
N VAL A 405 19.68 4.01 -15.99
CA VAL A 405 19.48 4.17 -17.43
C VAL A 405 19.20 2.79 -18.01
N GLY A 406 18.08 2.63 -18.70
CA GLY A 406 17.76 1.39 -19.38
C GLY A 406 16.42 1.44 -20.10
N LYS A 407 16.20 0.43 -20.94
CA LYS A 407 15.03 0.34 -21.81
C LYS A 407 14.34 -1.00 -21.67
N TYR A 408 13.12 -1.10 -22.17
CA TYR A 408 12.40 -2.35 -22.31
C TYR A 408 11.54 -2.32 -23.58
N THR A 409 11.19 -3.49 -24.11
CA THR A 409 10.40 -3.61 -25.35
C THR A 409 8.96 -4.06 -25.11
N ASP A 410 8.73 -4.89 -24.10
CA ASP A 410 7.40 -5.36 -23.69
C ASP A 410 7.36 -5.47 -22.17
N GLY A 411 6.39 -4.80 -21.55
CA GLY A 411 6.13 -4.87 -20.11
C GLY A 411 4.81 -5.54 -19.74
N THR A 412 3.96 -5.86 -20.73
CA THR A 412 2.52 -6.16 -20.52
C THR A 412 2.24 -7.45 -19.77
N SER A 413 3.18 -8.41 -19.80
CA SER A 413 3.11 -9.67 -19.06
C SER A 413 4.37 -9.86 -18.21
N THR A 414 4.79 -8.82 -17.50
CA THR A 414 5.94 -8.89 -16.57
C THR A 414 5.53 -9.58 -15.27
N VAL A 415 6.43 -10.38 -14.70
CA VAL A 415 6.27 -11.05 -13.41
C VAL A 415 5.67 -10.14 -12.32
N GLY A 416 4.79 -10.72 -11.51
CA GLY A 416 4.08 -10.03 -10.44
C GLY A 416 3.58 -10.98 -9.35
N SER A 417 3.04 -10.43 -8.25
CA SER A 417 2.48 -11.22 -7.16
C SER A 417 1.00 -11.49 -7.40
N PHE A 418 0.19 -10.44 -7.50
CA PHE A 418 -1.27 -10.54 -7.71
C PHE A 418 -1.76 -9.87 -8.99
N GLU A 419 -0.90 -9.08 -9.62
CA GLU A 419 -1.13 -8.43 -10.91
C GLU A 419 0.19 -8.33 -11.66
N TYR A 420 0.14 -8.29 -13.00
CA TYR A 420 1.37 -8.20 -13.79
C TYR A 420 2.09 -6.89 -13.52
N SER A 421 3.42 -6.93 -13.62
CA SER A 421 4.35 -5.81 -13.39
C SER A 421 4.46 -5.30 -11.94
N VAL A 422 3.81 -5.95 -10.98
CA VAL A 422 3.85 -5.56 -9.56
C VAL A 422 4.13 -6.76 -8.66
N ILE A 423 5.30 -6.76 -8.04
CA ILE A 423 5.69 -7.69 -6.97
C ILE A 423 5.52 -6.99 -5.62
N GLU A 424 4.94 -7.66 -4.64
CA GLU A 424 4.69 -7.11 -3.29
C GLU A 424 5.75 -7.57 -2.27
N TRP A 425 5.87 -6.81 -1.17
CA TRP A 425 6.96 -6.92 -0.21
C TRP A 425 7.28 -8.34 0.29
N THR A 426 6.26 -9.16 0.60
CA THR A 426 6.51 -10.54 1.07
C THR A 426 7.22 -11.39 0.02
N ASP A 427 6.86 -11.19 -1.24
CA ASP A 427 7.49 -11.87 -2.37
C ASP A 427 8.93 -11.35 -2.58
N ILE A 428 9.17 -10.05 -2.39
CA ILE A 428 10.52 -9.44 -2.41
C ILE A 428 11.45 -10.12 -1.42
N ILE A 429 11.09 -10.16 -0.13
CA ILE A 429 11.96 -10.69 0.93
C ILE A 429 12.09 -12.22 0.92
N TYR A 430 11.15 -12.92 0.26
CA TYR A 430 11.15 -14.37 0.16
C TYR A 430 11.86 -14.87 -1.10
N ASN A 431 11.55 -14.28 -2.27
CA ASN A 431 12.00 -14.77 -3.57
C ASN A 431 13.10 -13.93 -4.23
N TYR A 432 13.29 -12.66 -3.88
CA TYR A 432 14.13 -11.75 -4.68
C TYR A 432 15.29 -11.10 -3.93
N ILE A 433 15.17 -10.89 -2.62
CA ILE A 433 16.23 -10.31 -1.78
C ILE A 433 16.36 -11.13 -0.50
N ASP A 434 17.60 -11.46 -0.14
CA ASP A 434 17.97 -11.95 1.17
C ASP A 434 18.57 -10.78 1.96
N TYR A 435 17.75 -10.10 2.75
CA TYR A 435 18.20 -8.96 3.55
C TYR A 435 19.15 -9.40 4.68
N GLU A 436 19.00 -10.61 5.23
CA GLU A 436 19.86 -11.10 6.31
C GLU A 436 21.29 -11.38 5.80
N ASN A 437 21.41 -11.80 4.55
CA ASN A 437 22.71 -12.03 3.89
C ASN A 437 23.15 -10.87 2.97
N GLN A 438 22.35 -9.81 2.84
CA GLN A 438 22.59 -8.64 1.99
C GLN A 438 22.88 -8.98 0.52
N ILE A 439 22.12 -9.93 -0.04
CA ILE A 439 22.30 -10.39 -1.42
C ILE A 439 20.96 -10.51 -2.14
N GLY A 440 20.97 -10.39 -3.47
CA GLY A 440 19.83 -10.79 -4.28
C GLY A 440 19.65 -12.31 -4.30
N ARG A 441 18.41 -12.77 -4.49
CA ARG A 441 18.04 -14.18 -4.64
C ARG A 441 17.78 -14.49 -6.12
N ASN A 442 17.85 -15.78 -6.46
CA ASN A 442 17.34 -16.29 -7.75
C ASN A 442 17.86 -15.57 -9.00
N GLY A 443 19.13 -15.18 -9.00
CA GLY A 443 19.79 -14.51 -10.13
C GLY A 443 19.57 -12.99 -10.22
N TYR A 444 18.79 -12.42 -9.30
CA TYR A 444 18.67 -10.97 -9.16
C TYR A 444 19.86 -10.39 -8.42
N THR A 445 20.26 -9.19 -8.82
CA THR A 445 21.24 -8.36 -8.11
C THR A 445 20.56 -7.09 -7.64
N VAL A 446 20.91 -6.63 -6.44
CA VAL A 446 20.45 -5.35 -5.87
C VAL A 446 21.41 -4.27 -6.36
N PHE A 447 20.86 -3.23 -6.98
CA PHE A 447 21.58 -2.06 -7.46
C PHE A 447 21.17 -0.83 -6.66
N HIS A 448 22.13 0.08 -6.43
CA HIS A 448 21.90 1.37 -5.80
C HIS A 448 22.13 2.51 -6.80
N ASP A 449 21.13 3.38 -6.96
CA ASP A 449 21.27 4.66 -7.64
C ASP A 449 21.49 5.79 -6.60
N PRO A 450 22.73 6.30 -6.45
CA PRO A 450 23.05 7.29 -5.44
C PRO A 450 22.50 8.69 -5.75
N ILE A 451 22.18 8.97 -7.03
CA ILE A 451 21.57 10.24 -7.44
C ILE A 451 20.10 10.24 -7.03
N ALA A 452 19.39 9.16 -7.35
CA ALA A 452 17.96 9.03 -7.03
C ALA A 452 17.69 8.73 -5.55
N LYS A 453 18.72 8.25 -4.82
CA LYS A 453 18.61 7.65 -3.48
C LYS A 453 17.59 6.52 -3.47
N ALA A 454 17.67 5.68 -4.49
CA ALA A 454 16.72 4.59 -4.73
C ALA A 454 17.49 3.32 -5.11
N ASP A 455 16.88 2.18 -4.83
CA ASP A 455 17.42 0.87 -5.18
C ASP A 455 16.52 0.21 -6.24
N TYR A 456 17.08 -0.75 -6.96
CA TYR A 456 16.33 -1.58 -7.90
C TYR A 456 16.93 -2.98 -7.99
N LEU A 457 16.14 -3.94 -8.47
CA LEU A 457 16.61 -5.27 -8.80
C LEU A 457 16.73 -5.42 -10.30
N TYR A 458 17.76 -6.16 -10.72
CA TYR A 458 17.88 -6.60 -12.10
C TYR A 458 18.39 -8.03 -12.17
N ASN A 459 17.72 -8.84 -13.01
CA ASN A 459 18.19 -10.15 -13.43
C ASN A 459 18.60 -10.07 -14.89
N LYS A 460 19.90 -10.24 -15.16
CA LYS A 460 20.50 -10.11 -16.49
C LYS A 460 20.06 -11.21 -17.46
N ASP A 461 19.84 -12.43 -16.95
CA ASP A 461 19.50 -13.58 -17.78
C ASP A 461 18.01 -13.57 -18.15
N LEU A 462 17.14 -13.25 -17.18
CA LEU A 462 15.70 -13.07 -17.42
C LEU A 462 15.34 -11.74 -18.07
N LYS A 463 16.26 -10.76 -18.04
CA LYS A 463 15.99 -9.38 -18.45
C LYS A 463 14.78 -8.79 -17.72
N VAL A 464 14.72 -8.95 -16.40
CA VAL A 464 13.66 -8.38 -15.56
C VAL A 464 14.24 -7.30 -14.66
N PHE A 465 13.66 -6.11 -14.76
CA PHE A 465 13.91 -4.97 -13.88
C PHE A 465 12.76 -4.81 -12.88
N MET A 466 13.08 -4.46 -11.64
CA MET A 466 12.10 -4.14 -10.59
C MET A 466 12.56 -2.90 -9.83
N SER A 467 11.81 -1.80 -9.90
CA SER A 467 12.00 -0.66 -9.01
C SER A 467 11.20 -0.87 -7.73
N LEU A 468 11.80 -0.58 -6.57
CA LEU A 468 11.20 -0.82 -5.26
C LEU A 468 11.70 0.19 -4.22
N ASP A 469 10.96 0.32 -3.12
CA ASP A 469 11.53 0.79 -1.86
C ASP A 469 12.24 -0.34 -1.10
N THR A 470 13.30 0.01 -0.38
CA THR A 470 14.08 -0.86 0.51
C THR A 470 14.17 -0.22 1.89
N PRO A 471 14.62 -0.94 2.94
CA PRO A 471 14.90 -0.32 4.23
C PRO A 471 15.87 0.87 4.10
N ARG A 472 16.81 0.83 3.16
CA ARG A 472 17.71 1.94 2.86
C ARG A 472 16.96 3.17 2.34
N SER A 473 16.19 3.04 1.26
CA SER A 473 15.47 4.18 0.66
C SER A 473 14.40 4.75 1.60
N VAL A 474 13.68 3.91 2.33
CA VAL A 474 12.65 4.35 3.29
C VAL A 474 13.27 5.09 4.48
N ARG A 475 14.45 4.66 4.96
CA ARG A 475 15.21 5.41 5.97
C ARG A 475 15.63 6.78 5.44
N GLU A 476 16.07 6.88 4.18
CA GLU A 476 16.39 8.16 3.55
C GLU A 476 15.16 9.07 3.40
N LYS A 477 13.98 8.51 3.07
CA LYS A 477 12.71 9.27 3.09
C LYS A 477 12.37 9.79 4.49
N GLY A 478 12.58 8.99 5.53
CA GLY A 478 12.42 9.43 6.92
C GLY A 478 13.37 10.59 7.29
N ARG A 479 14.65 10.49 6.89
CA ARG A 479 15.64 11.57 7.06
C ARG A 479 15.22 12.84 6.33
N TYR A 480 14.76 12.70 5.09
CA TYR A 480 14.26 13.80 4.28
C TYR A 480 13.09 14.53 4.93
N VAL A 481 12.10 13.79 5.45
CA VAL A 481 10.96 14.36 6.19
C VAL A 481 11.43 15.18 7.38
N LYS A 482 12.37 14.63 8.16
CA LYS A 482 12.94 15.31 9.32
C LYS A 482 13.69 16.58 8.95
N GLU A 483 14.56 16.50 7.94
CA GLU A 483 15.40 17.61 7.48
C GLU A 483 14.59 18.75 6.85
N LYS A 484 13.58 18.42 6.05
CA LYS A 484 12.69 19.41 5.42
C LYS A 484 11.64 19.96 6.40
N GLY A 485 11.39 19.27 7.51
CA GLY A 485 10.37 19.60 8.51
C GLY A 485 8.96 19.31 8.03
N LEU A 486 8.76 18.20 7.33
CA LEU A 486 7.44 17.79 6.82
C LEU A 486 6.55 17.22 7.93
N GLY A 487 5.29 16.90 7.58
CA GLY A 487 4.32 16.28 8.49
C GLY A 487 4.64 14.82 8.80
N GLY A 488 5.14 14.07 7.82
CA GLY A 488 5.41 12.66 8.03
C GLY A 488 5.54 11.81 6.77
N LEU A 489 5.31 10.51 6.95
CA LEU A 489 5.30 9.50 5.91
C LEU A 489 4.00 8.70 5.94
N PHE A 490 3.66 8.07 4.83
CA PHE A 490 2.64 7.03 4.79
C PHE A 490 3.09 5.86 3.92
N ILE A 491 2.68 4.64 4.28
CA ILE A 491 2.89 3.46 3.42
C ILE A 491 1.70 3.23 2.49
N TRP A 492 2.02 2.95 1.23
CA TRP A 492 1.11 2.43 0.21
C TRP A 492 1.58 1.02 -0.22
N THR A 493 1.04 -0.08 0.32
CA THR A 493 0.08 -0.17 1.46
C THR A 493 0.65 -0.94 2.64
N GLY A 494 0.12 -0.67 3.83
CA GLY A 494 0.62 -1.24 5.08
C GLY A 494 0.32 -2.72 5.27
N ASP A 495 -0.70 -3.26 4.58
CA ASP A 495 -0.97 -4.70 4.58
C ASP A 495 0.13 -5.52 3.87
N GLN A 496 0.94 -4.89 3.01
CA GLN A 496 2.05 -5.56 2.31
C GLN A 496 3.29 -5.72 3.20
N ASP A 497 3.56 -4.75 4.08
CA ASP A 497 4.76 -4.72 4.92
C ASP A 497 4.70 -5.76 6.05
N ASN A 498 5.84 -6.37 6.34
CA ASN A 498 6.02 -7.26 7.49
C ASN A 498 6.59 -6.53 8.71
N GLY A 499 7.05 -5.29 8.53
CA GLY A 499 7.56 -4.39 9.54
C GLY A 499 8.88 -3.73 9.16
N LEU A 500 9.63 -4.30 8.21
CA LEU A 500 10.96 -3.80 7.84
C LEU A 500 10.93 -2.38 7.26
N LEU A 501 10.00 -2.10 6.34
CA LEU A 501 9.92 -0.78 5.72
C LEU A 501 9.48 0.28 6.74
N THR A 502 8.47 -0.05 7.54
CA THR A 502 7.97 0.85 8.58
C THR A 502 9.01 1.10 9.68
N ASN A 503 9.78 0.08 10.09
CA ASN A 503 10.90 0.26 11.00
C ASN A 503 11.92 1.26 10.45
N ALA A 504 12.27 1.14 9.15
CA ALA A 504 13.18 2.06 8.49
C ALA A 504 12.65 3.50 8.46
N ALA A 505 11.33 3.69 8.28
CA ALA A 505 10.71 5.02 8.33
C ALA A 505 10.93 5.68 9.71
N HIS A 506 10.68 4.96 10.80
CA HIS A 506 10.89 5.46 12.17
C HIS A 506 12.35 5.77 12.48
N GLU A 507 13.28 4.89 12.08
CA GLU A 507 14.72 5.14 12.25
C GLU A 507 15.20 6.32 11.41
N GLY A 508 14.64 6.53 10.22
CA GLY A 508 14.89 7.70 9.38
C GLY A 508 14.45 9.02 10.05
N LEU A 509 13.31 9.00 10.77
CA LEU A 509 12.87 10.11 11.63
C LEU A 509 13.78 10.30 12.87
N GLY A 510 14.71 9.37 13.11
CA GLY A 510 15.61 9.35 14.27
C GLY A 510 14.89 9.03 15.57
N ARG A 511 13.78 8.28 15.51
CA ARG A 511 13.10 7.75 16.68
C ARG A 511 13.90 6.60 17.28
N LYS A 512 13.82 6.44 18.60
CA LYS A 512 14.46 5.34 19.31
C LYS A 512 13.49 4.19 19.49
N ALA A 513 13.93 2.96 19.24
CA ALA A 513 13.12 1.79 19.49
C ALA A 513 12.83 1.63 20.99
N ILE A 514 11.56 1.35 21.33
CA ILE A 514 11.10 0.98 22.67
C ILE A 514 11.07 -0.56 22.79
N LYS A 515 10.52 -1.22 21.76
CA LYS A 515 10.54 -2.68 21.62
C LYS A 515 11.26 -3.03 20.32
N GLU A 516 12.40 -3.68 20.45
CA GLU A 516 13.15 -4.24 19.34
C GLU A 516 12.73 -5.71 19.16
N VAL A 517 11.95 -5.96 18.11
CA VAL A 517 11.64 -7.29 17.59
C VAL A 517 12.75 -7.75 16.63
N ILE A 518 13.33 -6.81 15.88
CA ILE A 518 14.44 -7.06 14.97
C ILE A 518 15.43 -5.89 14.94
N LYS A 519 16.71 -6.19 14.74
CA LYS A 519 17.77 -5.17 14.54
C LYS A 519 17.85 -4.77 13.09
N MET A 520 17.65 -3.49 12.80
CA MET A 520 17.60 -3.01 11.42
C MET A 520 18.96 -2.73 10.78
N ASP A 521 20.01 -2.44 11.57
CA ASP A 521 21.34 -2.07 11.07
C ASP A 521 21.83 -2.90 9.86
N PRO A 522 21.71 -4.26 9.86
CA PRO A 522 22.20 -5.07 8.74
C PRO A 522 21.39 -4.91 7.45
N PHE A 523 20.15 -4.42 7.51
CA PHE A 523 19.24 -4.38 6.37
C PHE A 523 19.33 -3.08 5.56
N TYR A 524 20.16 -2.13 5.99
CA TYR A 524 20.41 -0.87 5.27
C TYR A 524 21.48 -0.97 4.18
N PHE A 525 22.20 -2.08 4.11
CA PHE A 525 23.24 -2.37 3.12
C PHE A 525 24.31 -1.26 3.06
N GLU A 526 24.86 -0.90 4.23
CA GLU A 526 25.93 0.09 4.33
C GLU A 526 27.30 -0.56 3.97
N GLY A 527 27.96 -0.06 2.91
CA GLY A 527 29.27 -0.54 2.46
C GLY A 527 29.26 -1.22 1.08
N ASP A 528 30.36 -1.86 0.69
CA ASP A 528 30.44 -2.68 -0.53
C ASP A 528 29.61 -3.96 -0.33
N LEU A 529 28.67 -4.22 -1.24
CA LEU A 529 27.87 -5.44 -1.23
C LEU A 529 28.74 -6.66 -1.60
N PRO A 530 28.59 -7.81 -0.92
CA PRO A 530 29.35 -9.00 -1.24
C PRO A 530 29.03 -9.50 -2.66
N SER A 531 30.07 -9.79 -3.46
CA SER A 531 29.90 -10.36 -4.80
C SER A 531 29.48 -11.84 -4.73
N TYR A 532 28.49 -12.20 -5.54
CA TYR A 532 27.91 -13.53 -5.60
C TYR A 532 28.86 -14.56 -6.25
N ASP A 533 29.63 -15.31 -5.46
CA ASP A 533 30.30 -16.52 -5.96
C ASP A 533 29.70 -17.82 -5.40
N LYS A 534 29.09 -17.84 -4.19
CA LYS A 534 28.30 -18.97 -3.64
C LYS A 534 27.35 -18.51 -2.53
N PRO A 535 26.07 -18.95 -2.49
CA PRO A 535 25.22 -18.73 -1.32
C PRO A 535 25.74 -19.56 -0.12
N LYS A 536 25.71 -18.98 1.10
CA LYS A 536 25.93 -19.73 2.36
C LYS A 536 24.76 -20.66 2.70
N GLU A 537 23.63 -20.53 2.01
CA GLU A 537 22.42 -21.32 2.24
C GLU A 537 22.00 -22.14 1.02
N LYS A 538 21.30 -23.25 1.27
CA LYS A 538 20.63 -24.00 0.22
C LYS A 538 19.28 -23.31 0.06
N GLN A 539 19.05 -22.69 -1.09
CA GLN A 539 17.71 -22.27 -1.47
C GLN A 539 16.78 -23.49 -1.43
N CYS A 540 15.58 -23.31 -0.89
CA CYS A 540 14.51 -24.30 -0.67
C CYS A 540 14.72 -25.65 -1.40
N GLU A 541 15.16 -26.69 -0.68
CA GLU A 541 15.22 -28.06 -1.21
C GLU A 541 13.83 -28.69 -1.37
N ALA A 542 12.80 -28.09 -0.74
CA ALA A 542 11.41 -28.53 -0.85
C ALA A 542 10.76 -28.13 -2.18
N CYS A 543 11.32 -27.16 -2.91
CA CYS A 543 10.96 -26.86 -4.30
C CYS A 543 11.53 -27.91 -5.26
N LYS A 544 11.29 -29.21 -5.02
CA LYS A 544 11.68 -30.31 -5.94
C LYS A 544 11.00 -30.15 -7.31
N LEU A 545 11.48 -29.20 -8.08
CA LEU A 545 11.18 -28.95 -9.48
C LEU A 545 12.48 -29.31 -10.19
N ASN A 546 12.49 -30.51 -10.77
CA ASN A 546 13.54 -30.96 -11.67
C ASN A 546 13.62 -30.08 -12.90
#